data_AF-Q0DLV1-F1
#
_entry.id   AF-Q0DLV1-F1
#
_cell.length_a   1.000
_cell.length_b   1.000
_cell.length_c   1.000
_cell.angle_alpha   90.00
_cell.angle_beta   90.00
_cell.angle_gamma   90.00
#
_symmetry.space_group_name_H-M   'P 1'
#
loop_
_entity.id
_entity.type
_entity.pdbx_description
1 polymer ?
#
loop_
_entity_poly.entity_id
_entity_poly.type
_entity_poly.pdbx_seq_one_letter_code
_entity_poly.pdbx_strand_id
1 'polypeptide(L)'
;YKLSDVDPLAGCLPTLVTIPVWIGLYRALSNVANEGLLTEGFFWIPSLAGPTTIAARQSGQGISWLFPFTDGHPPLGWSDTLAYLVLPVLLVISQYVSSQVMQPPQNNDPSQQGAQAVVKFLPLLIGYFALSVPSGLSLYWCVCFTDFNLSLFRFFSFNNKSFIITFFMVYLE
;
A
#
# COMPACT_ATOMS: atom_id res chain seq x y z
N TYR A 1 -10.13 -29.68 -5.58
CA TYR A 1 -9.81 -29.55 -4.15
C TYR A 1 -8.79 -30.57 -3.65
N LYS A 2 -8.91 -31.89 -3.91
CA LYS A 2 -7.87 -32.88 -3.53
C LYS A 2 -6.82 -33.25 -4.61
N LEU A 3 -6.99 -32.78 -5.85
CA LEU A 3 -6.06 -33.06 -6.97
C LEU A 3 -5.25 -31.83 -7.42
N SER A 4 -5.49 -30.69 -6.78
CA SER A 4 -4.69 -29.48 -6.95
C SER A 4 -4.56 -28.94 -5.55
N ASP A 5 -3.47 -29.33 -4.89
CA ASP A 5 -3.03 -28.97 -3.53
C ASP A 5 -2.68 -27.48 -3.48
N VAL A 6 -3.66 -26.63 -3.80
CA VAL A 6 -3.51 -25.19 -3.82
C VAL A 6 -4.55 -24.65 -2.87
N ASP A 7 -4.12 -24.38 -1.65
CA ASP A 7 -4.98 -23.82 -0.62
C ASP A 7 -5.53 -22.46 -1.10
N PRO A 8 -6.85 -22.27 -1.16
CA PRO A 8 -7.43 -20.95 -1.42
C PRO A 8 -7.06 -19.93 -0.32
N LEU A 9 -6.53 -20.39 0.82
CA LEU A 9 -5.93 -19.58 1.87
C LEU A 9 -4.48 -19.15 1.60
N ALA A 10 -3.81 -19.66 0.56
CA ALA A 10 -2.48 -19.16 0.21
C ALA A 10 -2.49 -17.66 -0.12
N GLY A 11 -3.66 -17.11 -0.51
CA GLY A 11 -3.87 -15.67 -0.71
C GLY A 11 -3.88 -14.84 0.58
N CYS A 12 -4.15 -15.43 1.76
CA CYS A 12 -4.10 -14.71 3.05
C CYS A 12 -2.76 -14.90 3.79
N LEU A 13 -1.90 -15.82 3.35
CA LEU A 13 -0.56 -16.02 3.89
C LEU A 13 0.32 -14.74 3.83
N PRO A 14 0.31 -13.94 2.74
CA PRO A 14 1.01 -12.66 2.69
C PRO A 14 0.47 -11.66 3.71
N THR A 15 -0.85 -11.65 3.92
CA THR A 15 -1.48 -10.73 4.87
C THR A 15 -1.07 -11.04 6.30
N LEU A 16 -0.98 -12.32 6.69
CA LEU A 16 -0.56 -12.72 8.04
C LEU A 16 0.88 -12.31 8.37
N VAL A 17 1.80 -12.45 7.42
CA VAL A 17 3.21 -12.05 7.63
C VAL A 17 3.37 -10.53 7.59
N THR A 18 2.50 -9.81 6.88
CA THR A 18 2.59 -8.35 6.79
C THR A 18 2.16 -7.62 8.06
N ILE A 19 1.19 -8.15 8.82
CA ILE A 19 0.65 -7.45 10.01
C ILE A 19 1.74 -7.17 11.08
N PRO A 20 2.59 -8.13 11.49
CA PRO A 20 3.66 -7.86 12.47
C PRO A 20 4.67 -6.82 11.99
N VAL A 21 5.06 -6.89 10.72
CA VAL A 21 6.02 -5.97 10.11
C VAL A 21 5.44 -4.55 10.07
N TRP A 22 4.18 -4.43 9.66
CA TRP A 22 3.47 -3.16 9.59
C TRP A 22 3.35 -2.49 10.96
N ILE A 23 3.01 -3.26 12.02
CA ILE A 23 2.93 -2.72 13.39
C ILE A 23 4.31 -2.29 13.89
N GLY A 24 5.36 -3.08 13.64
CA GLY A 24 6.72 -2.74 14.04
C GLY A 24 7.19 -1.43 13.40
N LEU A 25 7.01 -1.31 12.08
CA LEU A 25 7.41 -0.12 11.33
C LEU A 25 6.54 1.09 11.68
N TYR A 26 5.23 0.92 11.86
CA TYR A 26 4.33 1.99 12.32
C TYR A 26 4.77 2.57 13.66
N ARG A 27 5.15 1.71 14.62
CA ARG A 27 5.64 2.15 15.94
C ARG A 27 6.99 2.84 15.83
N ALA A 28 7.93 2.27 15.07
CA ALA A 28 9.25 2.86 14.87
C ALA A 28 9.15 4.25 14.22
N LEU A 29 8.46 4.36 13.08
CA LEU A 29 8.28 5.63 12.37
C LEU A 29 7.50 6.66 13.19
N SER A 30 6.48 6.23 13.95
CA SER A 30 5.74 7.15 14.82
C SER A 30 6.61 7.71 15.95
N ASN A 31 7.49 6.89 16.54
CA ASN A 31 8.43 7.36 17.57
C ASN A 31 9.44 8.36 17.00
N VAL A 32 10.06 8.03 15.86
CA VAL A 32 11.06 8.90 15.21
C VAL A 32 10.42 10.19 14.67
N ALA A 33 9.16 10.13 14.22
CA ALA A 33 8.39 11.32 13.84
C ALA A 33 8.16 12.29 15.01
N ASN A 34 7.94 11.79 16.23
CA ASN A 34 7.83 12.63 17.43
C ASN A 34 9.15 13.30 17.81
N GLU A 35 10.28 12.64 17.55
CA GLU A 35 11.62 13.18 17.80
C GLU A 35 12.01 14.27 16.78
N GLY A 36 11.18 14.52 15.75
CA GLY A 36 11.42 15.55 14.75
C GLY A 36 12.49 15.19 13.71
N LEU A 37 12.97 13.95 13.72
CA LEU A 37 14.07 13.48 12.87
C LEU A 37 13.65 13.20 11.41
N LEU A 38 12.34 13.19 11.12
CA LEU A 38 11.77 12.94 9.78
C LEU A 38 11.21 14.23 9.14
N THR A 39 11.84 15.36 9.43
CA THR A 39 11.51 16.67 8.85
C THR A 39 12.14 16.88 7.47
N GLU A 40 13.10 16.04 7.08
CA GLU A 40 13.64 16.04 5.72
C GLU A 40 12.61 15.52 4.73
N GLY A 41 12.50 16.18 3.58
CA GLY A 41 11.63 15.77 2.48
C GLY A 41 12.31 14.75 1.56
N PHE A 42 11.54 13.84 0.98
CA PHE A 42 12.02 12.86 0.00
C PHE A 42 11.34 13.04 -1.35
N PHE A 43 12.13 13.32 -2.39
CA PHE A 43 11.68 13.57 -3.77
C PHE A 43 10.66 14.72 -3.90
N TRP A 44 9.36 14.44 -3.77
CA TRP A 44 8.26 15.41 -3.83
C TRP A 44 7.53 15.57 -2.50
N ILE A 45 7.91 14.81 -1.46
CA ILE A 45 7.21 14.76 -0.18
C ILE A 45 7.89 15.72 0.78
N PRO A 46 7.16 16.67 1.40
CA PRO A 46 7.79 17.70 2.24
C PRO A 46 8.31 17.17 3.58
N SER A 47 7.76 16.08 4.13
CA SER A 47 8.31 15.39 5.31
C SER A 47 7.84 13.94 5.38
N LEU A 48 8.67 13.01 5.89
CA LEU A 48 8.23 11.61 6.08
C LEU A 48 7.36 11.41 7.34
N ALA A 49 7.39 12.35 8.29
CA ALA A 49 6.59 12.30 9.52
C ALA A 49 5.10 12.61 9.29
N GLY A 50 4.83 13.59 8.42
CA GLY A 50 3.48 14.07 8.10
C GLY A 50 2.76 13.16 7.09
N PRO A 51 1.52 13.50 6.67
CA PRO A 51 0.73 14.69 7.02
C PRO A 51 -0.11 14.54 8.30
N THR A 52 -0.24 13.31 8.81
CA THR A 52 -1.05 12.99 9.98
C THR A 52 -0.22 13.10 11.26
N THR A 53 -0.76 13.66 12.34
CA THR A 53 -0.08 13.65 13.65
C THR A 53 -0.54 12.46 14.48
N ILE A 54 0.25 12.02 15.46
CA ILE A 54 -0.13 10.88 16.33
C ILE A 54 -1.43 11.17 17.08
N ALA A 55 -1.62 12.42 17.52
CA ALA A 55 -2.86 12.85 18.17
C ALA A 55 -4.08 12.70 17.23
N ALA A 56 -3.95 13.09 15.97
CA ALA A 56 -5.01 12.95 14.97
C ALA A 56 -5.33 11.47 14.64
N ARG A 57 -4.32 10.60 14.66
CA ARG A 57 -4.52 9.15 14.43
C ARG A 57 -5.26 8.48 15.59
N GLN A 58 -4.90 8.82 16.82
CA GLN A 58 -5.52 8.25 18.03
C GLN A 58 -6.99 8.69 18.21
N SER A 59 -7.34 9.88 17.73
CA SER A 59 -8.72 10.40 17.75
C SER A 59 -9.59 9.94 16.57
N GLY A 60 -9.05 9.12 15.65
CA GLY A 60 -9.75 8.71 14.43
C GLY A 60 -9.83 9.80 13.36
N GLN A 61 -9.13 10.92 13.55
CA GLN A 61 -9.05 12.05 12.63
C GLN A 61 -7.79 11.98 11.74
N GLY A 62 -7.42 10.78 11.29
CA GLY A 62 -6.25 10.56 10.45
C GLY A 62 -6.25 11.39 9.15
N ILE A 63 -7.42 11.82 8.68
CA ILE A 63 -7.58 12.65 7.47
C ILE A 63 -7.77 14.14 7.76
N SER A 64 -7.53 14.60 8.98
CA SER A 64 -7.76 16.01 9.37
C SER A 64 -6.93 17.01 8.57
N TRP A 65 -5.83 16.55 7.98
CA TRP A 65 -4.98 17.35 7.10
C TRP A 65 -5.59 17.62 5.72
N LEU A 66 -6.60 16.84 5.33
CA LEU A 66 -7.33 16.96 4.07
C LEU A 66 -8.69 17.65 4.27
N PHE A 67 -9.35 17.43 5.41
CA PHE A 67 -10.65 18.03 5.76
C PHE A 67 -10.67 18.48 7.22
N PRO A 68 -11.34 19.59 7.59
CA PRO A 68 -12.23 20.43 6.78
C PRO A 68 -11.48 21.48 5.94
N PHE A 69 -12.10 21.91 4.83
CA PHE A 69 -11.61 23.04 4.05
C PHE A 69 -12.04 24.34 4.72
N THR A 70 -11.09 25.06 5.31
CA THR A 70 -11.25 26.45 5.72
C THR A 70 -10.71 27.35 4.60
N ASP A 71 -11.52 28.29 4.13
CA ASP A 71 -11.14 29.28 3.09
C ASP A 71 -10.74 28.70 1.72
N GLY A 72 -11.29 27.53 1.35
CA GLY A 72 -11.08 26.94 0.02
C GLY A 72 -9.73 26.23 -0.16
N HIS A 73 -8.97 26.04 0.91
CA HIS A 73 -7.78 25.21 0.92
C HIS A 73 -7.76 24.25 2.12
N PRO A 74 -7.08 23.10 2.00
CA PRO A 74 -6.82 22.22 3.13
C PRO A 74 -5.92 22.92 4.17
N PRO A 75 -5.93 22.47 5.45
CA PRO A 75 -5.12 23.04 6.52
C PRO A 75 -3.61 23.10 6.23
N LEU A 76 -3.10 22.22 5.36
CA LEU A 76 -1.69 22.19 4.93
C LEU A 76 -1.40 23.01 3.66
N GLY A 77 -2.41 23.57 2.99
CA GLY A 77 -2.25 24.23 1.69
C GLY A 77 -2.18 23.26 0.50
N TRP A 78 -2.49 23.76 -0.70
CA TRP A 78 -2.62 22.92 -1.90
C TRP A 78 -1.32 22.25 -2.34
N SER A 79 -0.16 22.89 -2.17
CA SER A 79 1.14 22.32 -2.55
C SER A 79 1.44 21.06 -1.75
N ASP A 80 1.32 21.15 -0.43
CA ASP A 80 1.73 20.09 0.47
C ASP A 80 0.68 18.98 0.50
N THR A 81 -0.61 19.33 0.48
CA THR A 81 -1.69 18.35 0.37
C THR A 81 -1.57 17.52 -0.91
N LEU A 82 -1.32 18.15 -2.07
CA LEU A 82 -1.15 17.40 -3.32
C LEU A 82 0.09 16.52 -3.28
N ALA A 83 1.21 17.02 -2.75
CA ALA A 83 2.43 16.23 -2.58
C ALA A 83 2.20 14.94 -1.77
N TYR A 84 1.44 15.02 -0.67
CA TYR A 84 1.10 13.84 0.13
C TYR A 84 0.05 12.94 -0.54
N LEU A 85 -0.88 13.50 -1.31
CA LEU A 85 -1.98 12.76 -1.93
C LEU A 85 -1.55 11.96 -3.17
N VAL A 86 -0.44 12.34 -3.82
CA VAL A 86 0.17 11.59 -4.93
C VAL A 86 0.52 10.16 -4.50
N LEU A 87 1.02 9.94 -3.28
CA LEU A 87 1.40 8.61 -2.79
C LEU A 87 0.26 7.58 -2.73
N PRO A 88 -0.83 7.82 -1.96
CA PRO A 88 -1.92 6.86 -1.87
C PRO A 88 -2.63 6.69 -3.23
N VAL A 89 -2.67 7.73 -4.07
CA VAL A 89 -3.22 7.61 -5.43
C VAL A 89 -2.37 6.68 -6.29
N LEU A 90 -1.04 6.85 -6.29
CA LEU A 90 -0.13 5.94 -7.00
C LEU A 90 -0.25 4.50 -6.50
N LEU A 91 -0.36 4.31 -5.18
CA LEU A 91 -0.54 2.99 -4.58
C LEU A 91 -1.85 2.34 -5.04
N VAL A 92 -2.96 3.07 -5.02
CA VAL A 92 -4.27 2.57 -5.48
C VAL A 92 -4.24 2.23 -6.97
N ILE A 93 -3.66 3.10 -7.80
CA ILE A 93 -3.54 2.85 -9.26
C ILE A 93 -2.69 1.60 -9.50
N SER A 94 -1.53 1.51 -8.84
CA SER A 94 -0.63 0.36 -8.95
C SER A 94 -1.33 -0.94 -8.56
N GLN A 95 -2.00 -0.95 -7.41
CA GLN A 95 -2.77 -2.10 -6.93
C GLN A 95 -3.94 -2.46 -7.86
N TYR A 96 -4.61 -1.46 -8.43
CA TYR A 96 -5.68 -1.68 -9.39
C TYR A 96 -5.17 -2.36 -10.66
N VAL A 97 -4.06 -1.88 -11.24
CA VAL A 97 -3.43 -2.48 -12.42
C VAL A 97 -3.01 -3.93 -12.12
N SER A 98 -2.34 -4.18 -11.00
CA SER A 98 -1.95 -5.53 -10.59
C SER A 98 -3.14 -6.48 -10.43
N SER A 99 -4.25 -5.97 -9.88
CA SER A 99 -5.46 -6.77 -9.69
C SER A 99 -6.11 -7.21 -11.01
N GLN A 100 -5.96 -6.43 -12.09
CA GLN A 100 -6.47 -6.78 -13.42
C GLN A 100 -5.59 -7.84 -14.09
N VAL A 101 -4.28 -7.77 -13.88
CA VAL A 101 -3.32 -8.70 -14.51
C VAL A 101 -3.33 -10.09 -13.86
N MET A 102 -3.62 -10.17 -12.56
CA MET A 102 -3.59 -11.43 -11.80
C MET A 102 -4.97 -12.06 -11.58
N GLN A 103 -6.05 -11.50 -12.14
CA GLN A 103 -7.39 -12.07 -11.97
C GLN A 103 -7.53 -13.39 -12.74
N PRO A 104 -7.87 -14.51 -12.07
CA PRO A 104 -8.19 -15.74 -12.79
C PRO A 104 -9.44 -15.52 -13.66
N PRO A 105 -9.60 -16.25 -14.77
CA PRO A 105 -10.77 -16.13 -15.63
C PRO A 105 -12.04 -16.30 -14.80
N GLN A 106 -12.94 -15.30 -14.89
CA GLN A 106 -14.18 -15.30 -14.11
C GLN A 106 -15.06 -16.48 -14.53
N ASN A 107 -15.27 -17.44 -13.62
CA ASN A 107 -16.38 -18.37 -13.75
C ASN A 107 -17.67 -17.62 -13.37
N ASN A 108 -18.68 -17.68 -14.23
CA ASN A 108 -19.99 -17.04 -14.06
C ASN A 108 -20.86 -17.67 -12.96
N ASP A 109 -20.25 -18.15 -11.87
CA ASP A 109 -20.97 -18.68 -10.71
C ASP A 109 -21.45 -17.50 -9.83
N PRO A 110 -22.76 -17.41 -9.51
CA PRO A 110 -23.32 -16.33 -8.67
C PRO A 110 -22.65 -16.19 -7.30
N SER A 111 -22.04 -17.26 -6.79
CA SER A 111 -21.30 -17.29 -5.52
C SER A 111 -19.93 -16.59 -5.57
N GLN A 112 -19.35 -16.38 -6.76
CA GLN A 112 -18.04 -15.76 -6.93
C GLN A 112 -18.13 -14.24 -7.21
N GLN A 113 -19.30 -13.74 -7.62
CA GLN A 113 -19.52 -12.33 -7.94
C GLN A 113 -19.34 -11.41 -6.71
N GLY A 114 -19.84 -11.85 -5.54
CA GLY A 114 -19.67 -11.11 -4.28
C GLY A 114 -18.21 -11.00 -3.85
N ALA A 115 -17.42 -12.06 -4.02
CA ALA A 115 -15.99 -12.07 -3.71
C ALA A 115 -15.20 -11.14 -4.63
N GLN A 116 -15.52 -11.11 -5.93
CA GLN A 116 -14.86 -10.24 -6.90
C GLN A 116 -15.15 -8.75 -6.68
N ALA A 117 -16.37 -8.41 -6.23
CA ALA A 117 -16.70 -7.03 -5.85
C ALA A 117 -15.83 -6.55 -4.69
N VAL A 118 -15.65 -7.38 -3.65
CA VAL A 118 -14.78 -7.05 -2.52
C VAL A 118 -13.34 -6.79 -2.97
N VAL A 119 -12.80 -7.62 -3.87
CA VAL A 119 -11.41 -7.47 -4.36
C VAL A 119 -11.23 -6.17 -5.17
N LYS A 120 -12.26 -5.68 -5.85
CA LYS A 120 -12.22 -4.39 -6.59
C LYS A 120 -12.30 -3.17 -5.67
N PHE A 121 -12.99 -3.27 -4.53
CA PHE A 121 -13.14 -2.16 -3.58
C PHE A 121 -12.07 -2.12 -2.48
N LEU A 122 -11.48 -3.27 -2.13
CA LEU A 122 -10.38 -3.38 -1.18
C LEU A 122 -9.22 -2.39 -1.41
N PRO A 123 -8.67 -2.22 -2.63
CA PRO A 123 -7.59 -1.26 -2.88
C PRO A 123 -7.94 0.18 -2.49
N LEU A 124 -9.18 0.60 -2.68
CA LEU A 124 -9.62 1.95 -2.33
C LEU A 124 -9.61 2.16 -0.81
N LEU A 125 -9.99 1.14 -0.04
CA LEU A 125 -9.96 1.18 1.41
C LEU A 125 -8.51 1.26 1.94
N ILE A 126 -7.59 0.53 1.32
CA ILE A 126 -6.15 0.62 1.64
C ILE A 126 -5.62 2.02 1.29
N GLY A 127 -6.05 2.61 0.18
CA GLY A 127 -5.73 4.01 -0.17
C GLY A 127 -6.22 5.00 0.89
N TYR A 128 -7.43 4.81 1.40
CA TYR A 128 -7.96 5.61 2.52
C TYR A 128 -7.14 5.42 3.80
N PHE A 129 -6.72 4.20 4.09
CA PHE A 129 -5.88 3.91 5.25
C PHE A 129 -4.48 4.52 5.11
N ALA A 130 -3.93 4.53 3.90
CA ALA A 130 -2.66 5.19 3.56
C ALA A 130 -2.71 6.71 3.76
N LEU A 131 -3.89 7.35 3.67
CA LEU A 131 -4.10 8.75 4.03
C LEU A 131 -4.13 9.00 5.55
N SER A 132 -4.40 7.95 6.34
CA SER A 132 -4.53 8.03 7.81
C SER A 132 -3.24 7.72 8.56
N VAL A 133 -2.19 7.29 7.86
CA VAL A 133 -0.92 6.82 8.43
C VAL A 133 0.23 7.75 8.03
N PRO A 134 1.41 7.71 8.69
CA PRO A 134 2.55 8.53 8.30
C PRO A 134 2.96 8.28 6.84
N SER A 135 3.35 9.33 6.11
CA SER A 135 3.79 9.21 4.71
C SER A 135 5.01 8.30 4.54
N GLY A 136 5.92 8.22 5.52
CA GLY A 136 7.02 7.25 5.50
C GLY A 136 6.56 5.80 5.48
N LEU A 137 5.45 5.48 6.15
CA LEU A 137 4.86 4.14 6.12
C LEU A 137 4.16 3.87 4.78
N SER A 138 3.45 4.87 4.27
CA SER A 138 2.80 4.80 2.95
C SER A 138 3.81 4.68 1.80
N LEU A 139 4.97 5.34 1.92
CA LEU A 139 6.10 5.21 1.01
C LEU A 139 6.66 3.78 1.01
N TYR A 140 6.95 3.25 2.20
CA TYR A 140 7.42 1.87 2.35
C TYR A 140 6.43 0.89 1.70
N TRP A 141 5.13 1.07 1.96
CA TRP A 141 4.10 0.25 1.35
C TRP A 141 4.13 0.39 -0.17
N CYS A 142 4.18 1.62 -0.70
CA CYS A 142 4.21 1.87 -2.14
C CYS A 142 5.37 1.13 -2.82
N VAL A 143 6.60 1.28 -2.30
CA VAL A 143 7.81 0.66 -2.85
C VAL A 143 7.72 -0.87 -2.75
N CYS A 144 7.51 -1.39 -1.54
CA CYS A 144 7.42 -2.83 -1.28
C CYS A 144 6.33 -3.49 -2.13
N PHE A 145 5.19 -2.82 -2.29
CA PHE A 145 4.11 -3.30 -3.14
C PHE A 145 4.52 -3.30 -4.61
N THR A 146 5.07 -2.21 -5.16
CA THR A 146 5.50 -2.17 -6.56
C THR A 146 6.56 -3.22 -6.87
N ASP A 147 7.53 -3.42 -5.99
CA ASP A 147 8.61 -4.41 -6.16
C ASP A 147 8.07 -5.85 -6.11
N PHE A 148 7.17 -6.13 -5.17
CA PHE A 148 6.51 -7.43 -5.08
C PHE A 148 5.68 -7.74 -6.34
N ASN A 149 4.91 -6.77 -6.82
CA ASN A 149 4.08 -6.95 -8.01
C ASN A 149 4.90 -7.07 -9.29
N LEU A 150 5.98 -6.29 -9.41
CA LEU A 150 6.91 -6.42 -10.52
C LEU A 150 7.59 -7.80 -10.51
N SER A 151 7.99 -8.29 -9.34
CA SER A 151 8.57 -9.62 -9.16
C SER A 151 7.59 -10.73 -9.54
N LEU A 152 6.33 -10.63 -9.10
CA LEU A 152 5.28 -11.57 -9.48
C LEU A 152 4.94 -11.52 -10.97
N PHE A 153 4.84 -10.33 -11.56
CA PHE A 153 4.61 -10.16 -12.99
C PHE A 153 5.75 -10.77 -13.81
N ARG A 154 7.00 -10.51 -13.41
CA ARG A 154 8.18 -11.10 -14.04
C ARG A 154 8.20 -12.61 -13.88
N PHE A 155 7.84 -13.15 -12.71
CA PHE A 155 7.69 -14.60 -12.49
C PHE A 155 6.63 -15.23 -13.41
N PHE A 156 5.46 -14.60 -13.53
CA PHE A 156 4.39 -15.09 -14.41
C PHE A 156 4.78 -14.99 -15.90
N SER A 157 5.44 -13.91 -16.30
CA SER A 157 5.95 -13.74 -17.67
C SER A 157 7.14 -14.65 -18.00
N PHE A 158 7.92 -15.09 -17.01
CA PHE A 158 9.10 -15.97 -17.19
C PHE A 158 8.83 -17.46 -16.93
N ASN A 159 7.57 -17.85 -16.71
CA ASN A 159 7.23 -19.26 -16.62
C ASN A 159 7.20 -19.93 -18.00
N ASN A 160 8.41 -20.07 -18.57
CA ASN A 160 8.82 -21.29 -19.25
C ASN A 160 10.35 -21.57 -19.26
N LYS A 161 11.24 -21.00 -18.39
CA LYS A 161 12.60 -21.61 -18.14
C LYS A 161 13.60 -20.97 -17.15
N SER A 162 13.39 -19.85 -16.46
CA SER A 162 14.49 -19.25 -15.65
C SER A 162 14.05 -18.72 -14.30
N PHE A 163 13.83 -19.65 -13.38
CA PHE A 163 13.41 -19.38 -12.00
C PHE A 163 14.57 -19.02 -11.05
N ILE A 164 15.82 -19.39 -11.37
CA ILE A 164 16.90 -19.40 -10.36
C ILE A 164 17.79 -18.13 -10.36
N ILE A 165 17.87 -17.39 -11.46
CA ILE A 165 18.88 -16.31 -11.59
C ILE A 165 18.37 -14.95 -11.07
N THR A 166 17.06 -14.68 -11.15
CA THR A 166 16.52 -13.34 -10.81
C THR A 166 16.36 -13.12 -9.31
N PHE A 167 16.04 -14.16 -8.54
CA PHE A 167 15.85 -14.04 -7.08
C PHE A 167 17.16 -13.68 -6.36
N PHE A 168 18.31 -14.10 -6.91
CA PHE A 168 19.62 -13.80 -6.34
C PHE A 168 20.15 -12.39 -6.69
N MET A 169 19.63 -11.75 -7.75
CA MET A 169 20.16 -10.49 -8.23
C MET A 169 19.44 -9.25 -7.67
N VAL A 170 18.19 -9.38 -7.23
CA VAL A 170 17.40 -8.26 -6.68
C VAL A 170 17.67 -8.03 -5.19
N TYR A 171 18.25 -9.00 -4.47
CA TYR A 171 18.52 -8.90 -3.03
C TYR A 171 20.00 -8.67 -2.68
N LEU A 172 20.85 -8.42 -3.68
CA LEU A 172 22.31 -8.25 -3.53
C LEU A 172 22.85 -6.92 -4.09
N GLU A 173 21.98 -5.92 -4.33
CA GLU A 173 22.37 -4.51 -4.52
C GLU A 173 21.80 -3.64 -3.40
#